data_AF-A0A6I8UB66-F1
#
_entry.id   AF-A0A6I8UB66-F1
#
_cell.length_a   1.000
_cell.length_b   1.000
_cell.length_c   1.000
_cell.angle_alpha   90.00
_cell.angle_beta   90.00
_cell.angle_gamma   90.00
#
_symmetry.space_group_name_H-M   'P 1'
#
loop_
_entity.id
_entity.type
_entity.pdbx_description
1 polymer ?
#
loop_
_entity_poly.entity_id
_entity_poly.type
_entity_poly.pdbx_seq_one_letter_code
_entity_poly.pdbx_strand_id
1 'polypeptide(L)'
;MAKTKKNIRAKAKGAVGVAKQKAQDVQAQLNKSERQERLLHKTLTPKKTTTKKEKSALKHKKLLQRFADSRKERKNVQSSKKKPVVGDLKPLRDALPSLSDLYKLVKSKSKDAAEQTALTEPEAPLSVKQKIKKKRADIVNRAKSFEKLVKDKHFKENPRGVIGSLVRNKYRTMEEDNE
;
A
#
# COMPACT_ATOMS: atom_id res chain seq x y z
N MET A 1 25.29 -48.48 56.69
CA MET A 1 24.94 -48.32 55.26
C MET A 1 25.24 -46.91 54.68
N ALA A 2 26.37 -46.26 55.02
CA ALA A 2 26.62 -44.85 54.63
C ALA A 2 27.62 -44.65 53.46
N LYS A 3 28.34 -45.70 53.03
CA LYS A 3 29.44 -45.59 52.06
C LYS A 3 28.99 -45.66 50.58
N THR A 4 27.83 -46.23 50.27
CA THR A 4 27.30 -46.37 48.90
C THR A 4 26.63 -45.09 48.36
N LYS A 5 26.04 -44.25 49.22
CA LYS A 5 25.35 -43.00 48.81
C LYS A 5 26.31 -41.89 48.35
N LYS A 6 27.56 -41.87 48.82
CA LYS A 6 28.57 -40.85 48.43
C LYS A 6 29.03 -41.01 46.97
N ASN A 7 29.15 -42.25 46.48
CA ASN A 7 29.62 -42.52 45.11
C ASN A 7 28.59 -42.16 44.02
N ILE A 8 27.29 -42.30 44.31
CA ILE A 8 26.23 -41.93 43.35
C ILE A 8 26.17 -40.40 43.18
N ARG A 9 26.30 -39.65 44.28
CA ARG A 9 26.32 -38.18 44.25
C ARG A 9 27.56 -37.63 43.53
N ALA A 10 28.73 -38.23 43.72
CA ALA A 10 29.95 -37.82 43.01
C ALA A 10 29.85 -38.09 41.49
N LYS A 11 29.32 -39.25 41.09
CA LYS A 11 29.07 -39.58 39.68
C LYS A 11 28.02 -38.66 39.04
N ALA A 12 26.94 -38.35 39.76
CA ALA A 12 25.92 -37.41 39.28
C ALA A 12 26.47 -35.97 39.13
N LYS A 13 27.29 -35.50 40.08
CA LYS A 13 27.94 -34.19 39.99
C LYS A 13 28.95 -34.12 38.83
N GLY A 14 29.70 -35.20 38.58
CA GLY A 14 30.61 -35.31 37.43
C GLY A 14 29.88 -35.28 36.09
N ALA A 15 28.78 -36.04 35.95
CA ALA A 15 27.96 -36.05 34.74
C ALA A 15 27.31 -34.68 34.45
N VAL A 16 26.85 -33.98 35.49
CA VAL A 16 26.29 -32.62 35.36
C VAL A 16 27.38 -31.60 34.96
N GLY A 17 28.60 -31.75 35.48
CA GLY A 17 29.75 -30.92 35.07
C GLY A 17 30.09 -31.08 33.59
N VAL A 18 30.15 -32.33 33.11
CA VAL A 18 30.43 -32.64 31.69
C VAL A 18 29.31 -32.13 30.78
N ALA A 19 28.04 -32.27 31.17
CA ALA A 19 26.91 -31.74 30.41
C ALA A 19 26.93 -30.20 30.34
N LYS A 20 27.29 -29.53 31.44
CA LYS A 20 27.40 -28.06 31.48
C LYS A 20 28.56 -27.56 30.61
N GLN A 21 29.68 -28.27 30.60
CA GLN A 21 30.83 -27.92 29.74
C GLN A 21 30.49 -28.08 28.26
N LYS A 22 29.83 -29.19 27.87
CA LYS A 22 29.35 -29.39 26.49
C LYS A 22 28.33 -28.34 26.06
N ALA A 23 27.42 -27.93 26.94
CA ALA A 23 26.46 -26.87 26.64
C ALA A 23 27.16 -25.51 26.44
N GLN A 24 28.19 -25.20 27.24
CA GLN A 24 28.99 -23.99 27.06
C GLN A 24 29.81 -24.01 25.77
N ASP A 25 30.37 -25.16 25.39
CA ASP A 25 31.13 -25.30 24.13
C ASP A 25 30.23 -25.13 22.90
N VAL A 26 29.02 -25.71 22.92
CA VAL A 26 28.03 -25.52 21.85
C VAL A 26 27.60 -24.06 21.76
N GLN A 27 27.35 -23.40 22.89
CA GLN A 27 26.98 -22.00 22.92
C GLN A 27 28.12 -21.08 22.46
N ALA A 28 29.38 -21.42 22.78
CA ALA A 28 30.56 -20.72 22.29
C ALA A 28 30.76 -20.88 20.77
N GLN A 29 30.47 -22.06 20.23
CA GLN A 29 30.51 -22.31 18.78
C GLN A 29 29.43 -21.51 18.05
N LEU A 30 28.19 -21.50 18.55
CA LEU A 30 27.09 -20.71 17.99
C LEU A 30 27.39 -19.20 18.04
N ASN A 31 27.94 -18.71 19.15
CA ASN A 31 28.35 -17.31 19.25
C ASN A 31 29.51 -16.97 18.31
N LYS A 32 30.42 -17.92 18.05
CA LYS A 32 31.53 -17.74 17.10
C LYS A 32 31.03 -17.70 15.65
N SER A 33 30.07 -18.54 15.28
CA SER A 33 29.44 -18.48 13.95
C SER A 33 28.61 -17.22 13.75
N GLU A 34 27.82 -16.81 14.75
CA GLU A 34 27.06 -15.55 14.68
C GLU A 34 27.98 -14.34 14.59
N ARG A 35 29.11 -14.35 15.31
CA ARG A 35 30.11 -13.28 15.23
C ARG A 35 30.81 -13.27 13.87
N GLN A 36 31.09 -14.43 13.27
CA GLN A 36 31.62 -14.51 11.91
C GLN A 36 30.62 -13.96 10.88
N GLU A 37 29.34 -14.32 10.95
CA GLU A 37 28.31 -13.74 10.07
C GLU A 37 28.20 -12.22 10.25
N ARG A 38 28.13 -11.73 11.50
CA ARG A 38 28.01 -10.29 11.77
C ARG A 38 29.25 -9.49 11.35
N LEU A 39 30.45 -10.08 11.41
CA LEU A 39 31.69 -9.46 10.96
C LEU A 39 31.82 -9.44 9.43
N LEU A 40 31.17 -10.36 8.71
CA LEU A 40 31.13 -10.38 7.24
C LEU A 40 30.21 -9.29 6.64
N HIS A 41 29.27 -8.74 7.41
CA HIS A 41 28.27 -7.79 6.90
C HIS A 41 28.54 -6.30 7.15
N LYS A 42 29.61 -5.93 7.88
CA LYS A 42 29.90 -4.51 8.19
C LYS A 42 30.89 -3.83 7.22
N THR A 43 31.59 -4.58 6.37
CA THR A 43 32.50 -4.04 5.32
C THR A 43 32.19 -4.55 3.92
N LEU A 44 31.20 -5.43 3.77
CA LEU A 44 30.84 -6.06 2.51
C LEU A 44 29.31 -6.07 2.33
N THR A 45 28.69 -4.91 2.20
CA THR A 45 27.54 -4.84 1.30
C THR A 45 28.11 -5.04 -0.10
N PRO A 46 27.85 -6.15 -0.81
CA PRO A 46 28.26 -6.22 -2.19
C PRO A 46 27.45 -5.17 -2.94
N LYS A 47 28.05 -4.01 -3.25
CA LYS A 47 27.69 -3.32 -4.49
C LYS A 47 27.73 -4.43 -5.53
N LYS A 48 26.61 -4.76 -6.18
CA LYS A 48 26.54 -5.83 -7.17
C LYS A 48 27.71 -5.64 -8.13
N THR A 49 28.81 -6.38 -7.93
CA THR A 49 30.02 -6.31 -8.74
C THR A 49 29.69 -7.08 -10.00
N THR A 50 28.80 -6.49 -10.80
CA THR A 50 28.33 -7.08 -12.04
C THR A 50 29.56 -7.36 -12.89
N THR A 51 29.77 -8.64 -13.19
CA THR A 51 30.92 -9.06 -14.00
C THR A 51 30.84 -8.42 -15.39
N LYS A 52 31.96 -8.30 -16.11
CA LYS A 52 31.95 -7.76 -17.49
C LYS A 52 30.97 -8.53 -18.39
N LYS A 53 30.85 -9.85 -18.17
CA LYS A 53 29.91 -10.74 -18.86
C LYS A 53 28.45 -10.38 -18.53
N GLU A 54 28.11 -10.15 -17.26
CA GLU A 54 26.78 -9.69 -16.85
C GLU A 54 26.45 -8.30 -17.40
N LYS A 55 27.39 -7.35 -17.35
CA LYS A 55 27.18 -6.01 -17.94
C LYS A 55 26.94 -6.10 -19.44
N SER A 56 27.67 -6.96 -20.15
CA SER A 56 27.46 -7.21 -21.59
C SER A 56 26.09 -7.84 -21.85
N ALA A 57 25.71 -8.86 -21.09
CA ALA A 57 24.40 -9.51 -21.19
C ALA A 57 23.24 -8.52 -20.91
N LEU A 58 23.39 -7.66 -19.92
CA LEU A 58 22.42 -6.61 -19.60
C LEU A 58 22.31 -5.57 -20.72
N LYS A 59 23.44 -5.15 -21.32
CA LYS A 59 23.44 -4.24 -22.48
C LYS A 59 22.73 -4.88 -23.67
N HIS A 60 23.06 -6.14 -23.98
CA HIS A 60 22.43 -6.89 -25.06
C HIS A 60 20.92 -7.07 -24.82
N LYS A 61 20.53 -7.47 -23.60
CA LYS A 61 19.12 -7.58 -23.20
C LYS A 61 18.37 -6.26 -23.32
N LYS A 62 18.98 -5.15 -22.87
CA LYS A 62 18.40 -3.81 -23.00
C LYS A 62 18.25 -3.39 -24.46
N LEU A 63 19.21 -3.75 -25.32
CA LEU A 63 19.14 -3.49 -26.76
C LEU A 63 18.02 -4.29 -27.43
N LEU A 64 17.92 -5.60 -27.17
CA LEU A 64 16.83 -6.44 -27.67
C LEU A 64 15.46 -5.94 -27.22
N GLN A 65 15.36 -5.49 -25.96
CA GLN A 65 14.13 -4.89 -25.44
C GLN A 65 13.74 -3.63 -26.21
N ARG A 66 14.70 -2.74 -26.53
CA ARG A 66 14.43 -1.57 -27.39
C ARG A 66 13.89 -1.96 -28.76
N PHE A 67 14.47 -2.95 -29.42
CA PHE A 67 13.96 -3.43 -30.71
C PHE A 67 12.55 -4.02 -30.60
N ALA A 68 12.27 -4.76 -29.52
CA ALA A 68 10.94 -5.31 -29.27
C ALA A 68 9.91 -4.19 -29.07
N ASP A 69 10.25 -3.15 -28.32
CA ASP A 69 9.35 -2.04 -28.02
C ASP A 69 9.10 -1.17 -29.27
N SER A 70 10.14 -0.84 -30.04
CA SER A 70 9.96 -0.16 -31.35
C SER A 70 9.14 -0.98 -32.34
N ARG A 71 9.21 -2.33 -32.30
CA ARG A 71 8.36 -3.18 -33.14
C ARG A 71 6.90 -3.15 -32.70
N LYS A 72 6.61 -3.07 -31.39
CA LYS A 72 5.23 -2.91 -30.88
C LYS A 72 4.64 -1.57 -31.28
N GLU A 73 5.40 -0.49 -31.16
CA GLU A 73 4.99 0.85 -31.60
C GLU A 73 4.62 0.85 -33.09
N ARG A 74 5.48 0.29 -33.95
CA ARG A 74 5.21 0.16 -35.39
C ARG A 74 3.97 -0.68 -35.69
N LYS A 75 3.75 -1.78 -34.97
CA LYS A 75 2.54 -2.62 -35.12
C LYS A 75 1.27 -1.88 -34.71
N ASN A 76 1.29 -1.10 -33.63
CA ASN A 76 0.15 -0.28 -33.20
C ASN A 76 -0.16 0.85 -34.21
N VAL A 77 0.88 1.41 -34.82
CA VAL A 77 0.70 2.37 -35.92
C VAL A 77 0.13 1.68 -37.16
N GLN A 78 0.55 0.45 -37.49
CA GLN A 78 0.04 -0.28 -38.66
C GLN A 78 -1.38 -0.83 -38.49
N SER A 79 -1.76 -1.33 -37.32
CA SER A 79 -3.09 -1.91 -37.06
C SER A 79 -4.24 -0.90 -37.18
N SER A 80 -3.91 0.39 -37.11
CA SER A 80 -4.83 1.52 -37.24
C SER A 80 -4.85 2.14 -38.64
N LYS A 81 -4.10 1.60 -39.61
CA LYS A 81 -4.09 2.02 -41.03
C LYS A 81 -5.23 1.41 -41.87
N LYS A 82 -6.20 0.72 -41.25
CA LYS A 82 -7.36 0.13 -41.96
C LYS A 82 -8.33 1.15 -42.54
N LYS A 83 -8.06 2.45 -42.37
CA LYS A 83 -8.81 3.55 -42.97
C LYS A 83 -7.94 4.18 -44.06
N PRO A 84 -8.45 4.45 -45.26
CA PRO A 84 -7.71 5.19 -46.28
C PRO A 84 -7.45 6.60 -45.73
N VAL A 85 -6.19 6.88 -45.44
CA VAL A 85 -5.78 8.11 -44.74
C VAL A 85 -4.66 8.73 -45.55
N VAL A 86 -4.89 9.97 -46.00
CA VAL A 86 -3.95 10.77 -46.77
C VAL A 86 -3.11 11.62 -45.82
N GLY A 87 -1.79 11.50 -45.86
CA GLY A 87 -0.84 12.33 -45.09
C GLY A 87 -0.32 11.73 -43.77
N ASP A 88 0.63 12.42 -43.13
CA ASP A 88 1.23 12.02 -41.85
C ASP A 88 0.33 12.43 -40.68
N LEU A 89 -0.40 11.48 -40.10
CA LEU A 89 -1.26 11.74 -38.93
C LEU A 89 -0.53 11.67 -37.58
N LYS A 90 0.80 11.50 -37.56
CA LYS A 90 1.57 11.51 -36.30
C LYS A 90 1.31 12.75 -35.44
N PRO A 91 1.28 13.99 -36.00
CA PRO A 91 1.03 15.18 -35.20
C PRO A 91 -0.33 15.16 -34.48
N LEU A 92 -1.38 14.61 -35.11
CA LEU A 92 -2.70 14.51 -34.48
C LEU A 92 -2.76 13.44 -33.38
N ARG A 93 -1.98 12.36 -33.53
CA ARG A 93 -1.89 11.31 -32.51
C ARG A 93 -1.08 11.74 -31.32
N ASP A 94 -0.03 12.52 -31.55
CA ASP A 94 0.83 13.04 -30.48
C ASP A 94 0.19 14.25 -29.78
N ALA A 95 -0.69 15.00 -30.48
CA ALA A 95 -1.42 16.12 -29.89
C ALA A 95 -2.51 15.70 -28.89
N LEU A 96 -2.99 14.45 -28.93
CA LEU A 96 -4.07 13.99 -28.05
C LEU A 96 -3.66 12.80 -27.17
N PRO A 97 -4.07 12.78 -25.90
CA PRO A 97 -3.81 11.64 -25.02
C PRO A 97 -4.50 10.39 -25.55
N SER A 98 -3.81 9.24 -25.44
CA SER A 98 -4.42 7.96 -25.83
C SER A 98 -5.53 7.57 -24.84
N LEU A 99 -6.48 6.73 -25.27
CA LEU A 99 -7.49 6.17 -24.36
C LEU A 99 -6.85 5.51 -23.13
N SER A 100 -5.69 4.88 -23.29
CA SER A 100 -4.96 4.27 -22.18
C SER A 100 -4.46 5.31 -21.16
N ASP A 101 -4.09 6.50 -21.63
CA ASP A 101 -3.64 7.59 -20.78
C ASP A 101 -4.83 8.26 -20.09
N LEU A 102 -5.98 8.37 -20.78
CA LEU A 102 -7.24 8.77 -20.17
C LEU A 102 -7.64 7.82 -19.03
N TYR A 103 -7.52 6.50 -19.22
CA TYR A 103 -7.78 5.54 -18.14
C TYR A 103 -6.80 5.67 -16.97
N LYS A 104 -5.51 5.97 -17.23
CA LYS A 104 -4.53 6.23 -16.17
C LYS A 104 -4.86 7.50 -15.39
N LEU A 105 -5.28 8.56 -16.07
CA LEU A 105 -5.69 9.84 -15.45
C LEU A 105 -6.95 9.67 -14.60
N VAL A 106 -7.94 8.92 -15.07
CA VAL A 106 -9.13 8.60 -14.26
C VAL A 106 -8.75 7.77 -13.03
N LYS A 107 -7.82 6.83 -13.20
CA LYS A 107 -7.34 5.99 -12.10
C LYS A 107 -6.45 6.76 -11.10
N SER A 108 -5.68 7.75 -11.53
CA SER A 108 -4.93 8.62 -10.62
C SER A 108 -5.89 9.54 -9.85
N LYS A 109 -6.86 10.16 -10.51
CA LYS A 109 -7.90 10.96 -9.84
C LYS A 109 -8.70 10.16 -8.80
N SER A 110 -8.93 8.87 -9.03
CA SER A 110 -9.58 8.01 -8.04
C SER A 110 -8.73 7.74 -6.79
N LYS A 111 -7.40 7.90 -6.88
CA LYS A 111 -6.50 7.85 -5.71
C LYS A 111 -6.42 9.21 -5.01
N ASP A 112 -6.49 10.31 -5.74
CA ASP A 112 -6.53 11.66 -5.16
C ASP A 112 -7.84 11.90 -4.39
N ALA A 113 -8.93 11.20 -4.75
CA ALA A 113 -10.14 11.16 -3.92
C ALA A 113 -9.91 10.53 -2.53
N ALA A 114 -8.91 9.63 -2.39
CA ALA A 114 -8.47 9.13 -1.09
C ALA A 114 -7.57 10.13 -0.35
N GLU A 115 -6.86 11.02 -1.06
CA GLU A 115 -6.12 12.13 -0.45
C GLU A 115 -7.06 13.27 -0.02
N GLN A 116 -8.17 13.50 -0.72
CA GLN A 116 -9.23 14.41 -0.24
C GLN A 116 -9.91 13.88 1.03
N THR A 117 -9.97 12.57 1.23
CA THR A 117 -10.37 11.99 2.54
C THR A 117 -9.29 12.11 3.61
N ALA A 118 -8.07 12.54 3.28
CA ALA A 118 -6.99 12.77 4.25
C ALA A 118 -6.98 14.21 4.82
N LEU A 119 -7.70 15.15 4.19
CA LEU A 119 -7.95 16.49 4.75
C LEU A 119 -9.03 16.48 5.85
N THR A 120 -9.77 15.39 5.96
CA THR A 120 -10.59 15.10 7.13
C THR A 120 -9.77 14.16 8.03
N GLU A 121 -9.59 14.55 9.28
CA GLU A 121 -8.85 13.81 10.31
C GLU A 121 -9.01 12.28 10.14
N PRO A 122 -7.91 11.49 10.06
CA PRO A 122 -8.02 10.07 9.77
C PRO A 122 -8.70 9.35 10.94
N GLU A 123 -10.01 9.09 10.82
CA GLU A 123 -10.70 8.20 11.76
C GLU A 123 -9.92 6.87 11.79
N ALA A 124 -9.41 6.53 12.99
CA ALA A 124 -8.67 5.30 13.22
C ALA A 124 -9.37 4.09 12.56
N PRO A 125 -8.62 3.12 11.99
CA PRO A 125 -9.22 2.03 11.24
C PRO A 125 -10.16 1.21 12.14
N LEU A 126 -11.45 1.53 12.07
CA LEU A 126 -12.49 0.90 12.87
C LEU A 126 -12.60 -0.58 12.53
N SER A 127 -12.80 -1.41 13.55
CA SER A 127 -13.13 -2.82 13.36
C SER A 127 -14.40 -2.98 12.51
N VAL A 128 -14.49 -4.08 11.75
CA VAL A 128 -15.66 -4.37 10.89
C VAL A 128 -16.98 -4.27 11.67
N LYS A 129 -17.01 -4.75 12.92
CA LYS A 129 -18.17 -4.64 13.81
C LYS A 129 -18.54 -3.18 14.14
N GLN A 130 -17.54 -2.33 14.37
CA GLN A 130 -17.74 -0.90 14.64
C GLN A 130 -18.24 -0.19 13.39
N LYS A 131 -17.72 -0.51 12.19
CA LYS A 131 -18.23 0.04 10.93
C LYS A 131 -19.71 -0.29 10.71
N ILE A 132 -20.11 -1.53 10.98
CA ILE A 132 -21.52 -1.94 10.89
C ILE A 132 -22.37 -1.19 11.93
N LYS A 133 -21.88 -1.03 13.16
CA LYS A 133 -22.58 -0.28 14.22
C LYS A 133 -22.76 1.20 13.84
N LYS A 134 -21.71 1.86 13.32
CA LYS A 134 -21.77 3.24 12.81
C LYS A 134 -22.82 3.36 11.72
N LYS A 135 -22.74 2.54 10.66
CA LYS A 135 -23.73 2.53 9.57
C LYS A 135 -25.18 2.36 10.06
N ARG A 136 -25.41 1.44 11.01
CA ARG A 136 -26.74 1.25 11.61
C ARG A 136 -27.19 2.49 12.39
N ALA A 137 -26.30 3.09 13.18
CA ALA A 137 -26.58 4.31 13.91
C ALA A 137 -26.86 5.49 12.96
N ASP A 138 -26.10 5.63 11.88
CA ASP A 138 -26.29 6.68 10.87
C ASP A 138 -27.66 6.58 10.20
N ILE A 139 -28.08 5.35 9.82
CA ILE A 139 -29.40 5.11 9.24
C ILE A 139 -30.51 5.48 10.23
N VAL A 140 -30.40 5.03 11.48
CA VAL A 140 -31.40 5.32 12.52
C VAL A 140 -31.46 6.82 12.82
N ASN A 141 -30.32 7.49 12.92
CA ASN A 141 -30.24 8.92 13.15
C ASN A 141 -30.85 9.70 11.99
N ARG A 142 -30.58 9.27 10.74
CA ARG A 142 -31.18 9.86 9.55
C ARG A 142 -32.70 9.70 9.57
N ALA A 143 -33.21 8.49 9.86
CA ALA A 143 -34.64 8.24 9.98
C ALA A 143 -35.29 9.12 11.06
N LYS A 144 -34.68 9.22 12.24
CA LYS A 144 -35.15 10.10 13.34
C LYS A 144 -35.13 11.57 12.96
N SER A 145 -34.11 12.03 12.24
CA SER A 145 -34.01 13.42 11.79
C SER A 145 -35.11 13.76 10.78
N PHE A 146 -35.41 12.85 9.85
CA PHE A 146 -36.52 13.01 8.92
C PHE A 146 -37.87 12.97 9.63
N GLU A 147 -38.06 12.06 10.59
CA GLU A 147 -39.29 12.00 11.36
C GLU A 147 -39.57 13.32 12.10
N LYS A 148 -38.53 13.94 12.69
CA LYS A 148 -38.63 15.27 13.30
C LYS A 148 -39.03 16.32 12.27
N LEU A 149 -38.31 16.39 11.15
CA LEU A 149 -38.57 17.37 10.08
C LEU A 149 -40.00 17.27 9.54
N VAL A 150 -40.50 16.05 9.33
CA VAL A 150 -41.87 15.80 8.84
C VAL A 150 -42.92 16.21 9.88
N LYS A 151 -42.60 16.13 11.18
CA LYS A 151 -43.49 16.57 12.26
C LYS A 151 -43.50 18.09 12.45
N ASP A 152 -42.45 18.80 12.02
CA ASP A 152 -42.32 20.25 12.18
C ASP A 152 -43.42 21.02 11.43
N LYS A 153 -44.04 21.99 12.12
CA LYS A 153 -45.16 22.79 11.57
C LYS A 153 -44.75 23.60 10.34
N HIS A 154 -43.60 24.27 10.42
CA HIS A 154 -43.07 25.09 9.31
C HIS A 154 -42.76 24.27 8.06
N PHE A 155 -42.31 23.02 8.22
CA PHE A 155 -42.06 22.13 7.09
C PHE A 155 -43.36 21.64 6.46
N LYS A 156 -44.42 21.42 7.25
CA LYS A 156 -45.76 21.08 6.73
C LYS A 156 -46.41 22.24 5.98
N GLU A 157 -46.24 23.47 6.46
CA GLU A 157 -46.79 24.67 5.83
C GLU A 157 -46.09 25.02 4.51
N ASN A 158 -44.74 25.02 4.49
CA ASN A 158 -43.98 25.32 3.29
C ASN A 158 -42.65 24.54 3.20
N PRO A 159 -42.68 23.30 2.68
CA PRO A 159 -41.48 22.46 2.63
C PRO A 159 -40.42 23.04 1.69
N ARG A 160 -40.83 23.68 0.58
CA ARG A 160 -39.91 24.28 -0.41
C ARG A 160 -39.16 25.47 0.19
N GLY A 161 -39.83 26.29 0.98
CA GLY A 161 -39.22 27.43 1.66
C GLY A 161 -38.14 27.02 2.67
N VAL A 162 -38.44 26.01 3.48
CA VAL A 162 -37.49 25.46 4.48
C VAL A 162 -36.27 24.83 3.79
N ILE A 163 -36.47 24.10 2.70
CA ILE A 163 -35.34 23.54 1.92
C ILE A 163 -34.51 24.67 1.29
N GLY A 164 -35.17 25.69 0.74
CA GLY A 164 -34.50 26.84 0.12
C GLY A 164 -33.63 27.63 1.11
N SER A 165 -34.11 27.86 2.33
CA SER A 165 -33.32 28.52 3.38
C SER A 165 -32.14 27.65 3.84
N LEU A 166 -32.35 26.34 4.00
CA LEU A 166 -31.29 25.40 4.36
C LEU A 166 -30.17 25.37 3.30
N VAL A 167 -30.53 25.33 2.02
CA VAL A 167 -29.57 25.34 0.91
C VAL A 167 -28.80 26.66 0.88
N ARG A 168 -29.50 27.80 1.01
CA ARG A 168 -28.86 29.12 1.07
C ARG A 168 -27.87 29.23 2.23
N ASN A 169 -28.25 28.76 3.42
CA ASN A 169 -27.40 28.79 4.59
C ASN A 169 -26.15 27.91 4.39
N LYS A 170 -26.28 26.73 3.79
CA LYS A 170 -25.12 25.86 3.46
C LYS A 170 -24.13 26.53 2.52
N TYR A 171 -24.61 27.25 1.50
CA TYR A 171 -23.71 27.96 0.58
C TYR A 171 -22.98 29.11 1.28
N ARG A 172 -23.67 29.87 2.14
CA ARG A 172 -23.04 30.92 2.94
C ARG A 172 -21.95 30.39 3.87
N THR A 173 -22.19 29.30 4.59
CA THR A 173 -21.16 28.70 5.45
C THR A 173 -19.96 28.20 4.64
N MET A 174 -20.18 27.69 3.42
CA MET A 174 -19.06 27.30 2.56
C MET A 174 -18.27 28.50 2.04
N GLU A 175 -18.89 29.66 1.85
CA GLU A 175 -18.18 30.90 1.49
C GLU A 175 -17.35 31.41 2.67
N GLU A 176 -17.91 31.42 3.89
CA GLU A 176 -17.24 31.85 5.12
C GLU A 176 -16.05 30.94 5.52
N ASP A 177 -16.12 29.62 5.28
CA ASP A 177 -15.02 28.69 5.58
C ASP A 177 -13.85 28.76 4.57
N ASN A 178 -14.03 29.44 3.44
CA ASN A 178 -13.03 29.58 2.36
C ASN A 178 -12.30 30.95 2.36
N GLU A 179 -12.67 31.86 3.26
CA GLU A 179 -11.95 33.11 3.56
C GLU A 179 -10.97 32.91 4.73
#